data_AF-A0A259CE81-F1
#
_entry.id   AF-A0A259CE81-F1
#
_cell.length_a   1.000
_cell.length_b   1.000
_cell.length_c   1.000
_cell.angle_alpha   90.00
_cell.angle_beta   90.00
_cell.angle_gamma   90.00
#
_symmetry.space_group_name_H-M   'P 1'
#
loop_
_entity.id
_entity.type
_entity.pdbx_description
1 polymer ?
#
loop_
_entity_poly.entity_id
_entity_poly.type
_entity_poly.pdbx_seq_one_letter_code
_entity_poly.pdbx_strand_id
1 'polypeptide(L)'
;MWWMVALIVAGVAWWWFRAARKRKAAPKLGPPLVIDPSMRRRPLGDFNKPYEAGAAYRERVKHAPSSTPSSSPRRFDFKVEVSSGPERSIKEYAVPQFRISYADIDGVVTDRDIFVSGSSGSGRSTLFHCWCFLRNEERSFRNDRIISATNLKTGRSIKDLAAYMADYRGLNIH
;
A
#
# COMPACT_ATOMS: atom_id res chain seq x y z
N MET A 1 -47.43 -23.56 16.84
CA MET A 1 -46.12 -22.98 17.19
C MET A 1 -44.91 -23.71 16.62
N TRP A 2 -44.98 -25.01 16.30
CA TRP A 2 -43.84 -25.78 15.75
C TRP A 2 -43.44 -25.44 14.31
N TRP A 3 -44.37 -24.94 13.48
CA TRP A 3 -44.11 -24.60 12.08
C TRP A 3 -43.14 -23.41 11.87
N MET A 4 -43.08 -22.47 12.81
CA MET A 4 -42.12 -21.34 12.74
C MET A 4 -40.68 -21.80 12.97
N VAL A 5 -40.47 -22.75 13.87
CA VAL A 5 -39.13 -23.29 14.16
C VAL A 5 -38.59 -24.06 12.94
N ALA A 6 -39.45 -24.81 12.26
CA ALA A 6 -39.08 -25.54 11.04
C ALA A 6 -38.60 -24.61 9.91
N LEU A 7 -39.23 -23.45 9.72
CA LEU A 7 -38.83 -22.48 8.70
C LEU A 7 -37.47 -21.83 9.00
N ILE A 8 -37.19 -21.55 10.28
CA ILE A 8 -35.90 -20.98 10.69
C ILE A 8 -34.77 -21.99 10.47
N VAL A 9 -34.98 -23.25 10.87
CA VAL A 9 -33.98 -24.32 10.68
C VAL A 9 -33.74 -24.59 9.20
N ALA A 10 -34.79 -24.62 8.36
CA ALA A 10 -34.66 -24.79 6.92
C ALA A 10 -33.92 -23.62 6.26
N GLY A 11 -34.18 -22.39 6.69
CA GLY A 11 -33.49 -21.19 6.20
C GLY A 11 -31.99 -21.20 6.52
N VAL A 12 -31.61 -21.56 7.75
CA VAL A 12 -30.21 -21.65 8.17
C VAL A 12 -29.49 -22.78 7.43
N ALA A 13 -30.12 -23.94 7.27
CA ALA A 13 -29.57 -25.07 6.51
C ALA A 13 -29.37 -24.70 5.03
N TRP A 14 -30.33 -24.00 4.42
CA TRP A 14 -30.22 -23.53 3.03
C TRP A 14 -29.09 -22.50 2.85
N TRP A 15 -28.91 -21.60 3.82
CA TRP A 15 -27.83 -20.61 3.81
C TRP A 15 -26.44 -21.28 3.89
N TRP A 16 -26.26 -22.25 4.79
CA TRP A 16 -25.03 -23.04 4.88
C TRP A 16 -24.77 -23.85 3.59
N PHE A 17 -25.80 -24.46 3.02
CA PHE A 17 -25.69 -25.22 1.77
C PHE A 17 -25.30 -24.33 0.58
N ARG A 18 -25.80 -23.10 0.52
CA ARG A 18 -25.44 -22.11 -0.50
C ARG A 18 -24.01 -21.59 -0.33
N ALA A 19 -23.56 -21.39 0.92
CA ALA A 19 -22.18 -20.99 1.22
C ALA A 19 -21.17 -22.08 0.83
N ALA A 20 -21.50 -23.36 1.03
CA ALA A 20 -20.64 -24.48 0.66
C ALA A 20 -20.48 -24.65 -0.87
N ARG A 21 -21.51 -24.35 -1.67
CA ARG A 21 -21.44 -24.46 -3.14
C ARG A 21 -20.47 -23.47 -3.80
N LYS A 22 -20.15 -22.35 -3.15
CA LYS A 22 -19.18 -21.37 -3.68
C LYS A 22 -17.71 -21.83 -3.58
N ARG A 23 -17.42 -23.00 -2.98
CA ARG A 23 -16.04 -23.48 -2.73
C ARG A 23 -15.50 -24.50 -3.73
N LYS A 24 -16.21 -24.85 -4.80
CA LYS A 24 -15.79 -25.92 -5.74
C LYS A 24 -15.63 -25.48 -7.20
N ALA A 25 -14.91 -24.38 -7.41
CA ALA A 25 -14.25 -24.15 -8.70
C ALA A 25 -12.77 -23.92 -8.41
N ALA A 26 -12.02 -25.01 -8.28
CA ALA A 26 -10.57 -24.93 -8.33
C ALA A 26 -10.19 -24.45 -9.74
N PRO A 27 -9.38 -23.39 -9.90
CA PRO A 27 -8.85 -23.03 -11.20
C PRO A 27 -8.03 -24.21 -11.73
N LYS A 28 -8.26 -24.60 -12.98
CA LYS A 28 -7.43 -25.60 -13.66
C LYS A 28 -5.98 -25.13 -13.54
N LEU A 29 -5.12 -25.91 -12.87
CA LEU A 29 -3.68 -25.68 -12.90
C LEU A 29 -3.27 -25.62 -14.38
N GLY A 30 -2.77 -24.46 -14.81
CA GLY A 30 -2.07 -24.36 -16.08
C GLY A 30 -0.86 -25.29 -16.08
N PRO A 31 -0.33 -25.66 -17.26
CA PRO A 31 0.88 -26.46 -17.34
C PRO A 31 2.02 -25.77 -16.56
N PRO A 32 2.92 -26.54 -15.93
CA PRO A 32 4.06 -25.98 -15.21
C PRO A 32 4.86 -25.10 -16.17
N LEU A 33 5.14 -23.87 -15.74
CA LEU A 33 6.03 -22.98 -16.48
C LEU A 33 7.41 -23.65 -16.53
N VAL A 34 7.77 -24.13 -17.71
CA VAL A 34 9.14 -24.55 -18.02
C VAL A 34 9.98 -23.29 -18.00
N ILE A 35 10.71 -23.07 -16.90
CA ILE A 35 11.63 -21.96 -16.76
C ILE A 35 12.82 -22.25 -17.69
N ASP A 36 12.95 -21.47 -18.76
CA ASP A 36 14.05 -21.56 -19.71
C ASP A 36 15.39 -21.32 -18.97
N PRO A 37 16.33 -22.28 -18.97
CA PRO A 37 17.63 -22.16 -18.30
C PRO A 37 18.49 -21.02 -18.84
N SER A 38 18.21 -20.51 -20.04
CA SER A 38 18.96 -19.41 -20.66
C SER A 38 18.76 -18.05 -19.99
N MET A 39 17.73 -17.89 -19.14
CA MET A 39 17.52 -16.65 -18.39
C MET A 39 18.32 -16.56 -17.07
N ARG A 40 19.02 -17.63 -16.67
CA ARG A 40 20.01 -17.59 -15.57
C ARG A 40 21.38 -17.17 -16.09
N ARG A 41 21.51 -15.89 -16.46
CA ARG A 41 22.80 -15.18 -16.50
C ARG A 41 22.55 -13.70 -16.79
N ARG A 42 22.15 -12.94 -15.77
CA ARG A 42 22.66 -11.58 -15.62
C ARG A 42 23.59 -11.58 -14.41
N PRO A 43 24.87 -11.20 -14.56
CA PRO A 43 25.75 -11.08 -13.41
C PRO A 43 25.14 -10.07 -12.43
N LEU A 44 25.13 -10.46 -11.16
CA LEU A 44 24.76 -9.61 -10.05
C LEU A 44 25.74 -8.44 -10.06
N GLY A 45 25.28 -7.26 -10.50
CA GLY A 45 26.06 -6.04 -10.41
C GLY A 45 26.45 -5.81 -8.96
N ASP A 46 27.73 -5.57 -8.76
CA ASP A 46 28.39 -5.27 -7.50
C ASP A 46 27.58 -4.22 -6.70
N PHE A 47 26.95 -4.64 -5.60
CA PHE A 47 26.07 -3.81 -4.77
C PHE A 47 26.83 -2.78 -3.90
N ASN A 48 28.07 -2.45 -4.26
CA ASN A 48 28.96 -1.62 -3.46
C ASN A 48 29.62 -0.47 -4.24
N LYS A 49 28.93 0.06 -5.26
CA LYS A 49 29.33 1.32 -5.91
C LYS A 49 28.39 2.46 -5.49
N PRO A 50 28.90 3.58 -4.94
CA PRO A 50 28.12 4.79 -4.82
C PRO A 50 27.76 5.30 -6.22
N TYR A 51 26.55 5.81 -6.34
CA TYR A 51 25.93 6.35 -7.54
C TYR A 51 26.74 7.51 -8.14
N GLU A 52 27.54 7.27 -9.17
CA GLU A 52 28.19 8.33 -9.97
C GLU A 52 27.23 8.96 -11.02
N ALA A 53 25.95 9.15 -10.66
CA ALA A 53 24.95 9.75 -11.54
C ALA A 53 24.74 11.25 -11.28
N GLY A 54 25.75 11.94 -10.73
CA GLY A 54 25.70 13.37 -10.38
C GLY A 54 26.64 14.30 -11.16
N ALA A 55 27.57 13.76 -11.96
CA ALA A 55 28.64 14.57 -12.55
C ALA A 55 28.27 15.29 -13.87
N ALA A 56 27.21 14.86 -14.57
CA ALA A 56 26.91 15.37 -15.91
C ALA A 56 26.01 16.63 -15.94
N TYR A 57 25.43 17.07 -14.82
CA TYR A 57 24.59 18.28 -14.82
C TYR A 57 25.35 19.58 -14.49
N ARG A 58 26.65 19.49 -14.17
CA ARG A 58 27.44 20.63 -13.67
C ARG A 58 28.23 21.39 -14.74
N GLU A 59 27.95 21.17 -16.02
CA GLU A 59 28.78 21.72 -17.10
C GLU A 59 28.02 22.53 -18.17
N ARG A 60 27.03 23.33 -17.76
CA ARG A 60 26.36 24.28 -18.67
C ARG A 60 26.10 25.67 -18.06
N VAL A 61 27.00 26.16 -17.22
CA VAL A 61 26.97 27.55 -16.75
C VAL A 61 28.40 28.11 -16.78
N LYS A 62 28.94 28.37 -17.98
CA LYS A 62 30.28 28.96 -18.15
C LYS A 62 30.32 30.19 -19.08
N HIS A 63 29.20 30.88 -19.31
CA HIS A 63 29.22 32.15 -20.06
C HIS A 63 28.24 33.19 -19.50
N ALA A 64 28.75 34.10 -18.66
CA ALA A 64 28.31 35.49 -18.58
C ALA A 64 29.41 36.33 -17.90
N PRO A 65 29.86 37.46 -18.48
CA PRO A 65 30.96 38.26 -17.94
C PRO A 65 30.51 39.19 -16.82
N SER A 66 31.50 39.56 -16.00
CA SER A 66 31.49 40.38 -14.79
C SER A 66 31.06 41.84 -14.99
N SER A 67 30.32 42.39 -14.02
CA SER A 67 30.46 43.81 -13.61
C SER A 67 29.91 44.07 -12.20
N THR A 68 30.86 44.29 -11.26
CA THR A 68 30.84 45.24 -10.11
C THR A 68 29.87 45.08 -8.90
N PRO A 69 30.27 45.61 -7.72
CA PRO A 69 29.95 45.06 -6.39
C PRO A 69 28.93 45.90 -5.58
N SER A 70 28.68 45.49 -4.33
CA SER A 70 28.03 46.25 -3.23
C SER A 70 26.53 46.00 -3.03
N SER A 71 26.22 45.11 -2.09
CA SER A 71 25.40 45.39 -0.89
C SER A 71 25.08 44.06 -0.22
N SER A 72 25.68 43.81 0.94
CA SER A 72 25.40 42.64 1.76
C SER A 72 23.92 42.56 2.14
N PRO A 73 23.21 41.46 1.89
CA PRO A 73 22.22 40.99 2.84
C PRO A 73 22.97 40.12 3.85
N ARG A 74 22.83 40.43 5.15
CA ARG A 74 23.32 39.57 6.23
C ARG A 74 22.75 38.17 5.99
N ARG A 75 23.59 37.25 5.51
CA ARG A 75 23.27 35.84 5.37
C ARG A 75 23.19 35.31 6.79
N PHE A 76 21.98 35.27 7.35
CA PHE A 76 21.72 34.45 8.52
C PHE A 76 21.92 33.02 8.07
N ASP A 77 23.11 32.47 8.36
CA ASP A 77 23.36 31.04 8.29
C ASP A 77 22.53 30.39 9.40
N PHE A 78 21.22 30.26 9.16
CA PHE A 78 20.34 29.46 9.99
C PHE A 78 20.68 28.00 9.70
N LYS A 79 21.66 27.49 10.44
CA LYS A 79 21.94 26.06 10.52
C LYS A 79 20.72 25.42 11.18
N VAL A 80 19.78 24.94 10.35
CA VAL A 80 18.67 24.11 10.80
C VAL A 80 19.28 22.80 11.25
N GLU A 81 19.65 22.70 12.53
CA GLU A 81 19.85 21.41 13.16
C GLU A 81 18.46 20.78 13.26
N VAL A 82 18.15 19.89 12.31
CA VAL A 82 16.95 19.06 12.36
C VAL A 82 17.16 18.12 13.55
N SER A 83 16.77 18.59 14.74
CA SER A 83 16.70 17.77 15.92
C SER A 83 15.71 16.65 15.59
N SER A 84 16.24 15.44 15.46
CA SER A 84 15.46 14.21 15.39
C SER A 84 14.68 14.10 16.69
N GLY A 85 13.52 14.74 16.73
CA GLY A 85 12.53 14.53 17.78
C GLY A 85 12.22 13.04 17.91
N PRO A 86 11.70 12.59 19.05
CA PRO A 86 11.45 11.17 19.27
C PRO A 86 10.62 10.65 18.10
N GLU A 87 11.19 9.70 17.35
CA GLU A 87 10.54 8.99 16.27
C GLU A 87 9.37 8.20 16.88
N ARG A 88 8.26 8.88 17.12
CA ARG A 88 7.05 8.29 17.70
C ARG A 88 6.57 7.24 16.71
N SER A 89 6.86 5.98 17.02
CA SER A 89 6.49 4.87 16.17
C SER A 89 4.98 4.88 15.99
N ILE A 90 4.51 4.87 14.74
CA ILE A 90 3.08 4.90 14.37
C ILE A 90 2.30 3.80 15.12
N LYS A 91 2.99 2.72 15.52
CA LYS A 91 2.50 1.61 16.32
C LYS A 91 1.77 2.02 17.60
N GLU A 92 2.24 3.05 18.30
CA GLU A 92 1.73 3.40 19.64
C GLU A 92 0.28 3.91 19.62
N TYR A 93 -0.19 4.43 18.47
CA TYR A 93 -1.54 4.99 18.33
C TYR A 93 -2.34 4.38 17.17
N ALA A 94 -1.82 3.33 16.53
CA ALA A 94 -2.52 2.70 15.41
C ALA A 94 -3.76 1.94 15.92
N VAL A 95 -4.94 2.40 15.52
CA VAL A 95 -6.22 1.71 15.71
C VAL A 95 -6.66 1.15 14.34
N PRO A 96 -7.16 -0.09 14.24
CA PRO A 96 -7.60 -0.64 12.97
C PRO A 96 -8.74 0.20 12.38
N GLN A 97 -8.55 0.69 11.16
CA GLN A 97 -9.51 1.55 10.46
C GLN A 97 -10.28 0.80 9.37
N PHE A 98 -9.62 -0.14 8.72
CA PHE A 98 -10.19 -0.89 7.61
C PHE A 98 -9.97 -2.39 7.79
N ARG A 99 -10.97 -3.15 7.40
CA ARG A 99 -10.84 -4.60 7.16
C ARG A 99 -10.76 -4.84 5.66
N ILE A 100 -9.69 -5.47 5.20
CA ILE A 100 -9.47 -5.79 3.80
C ILE A 100 -9.44 -7.31 3.59
N SER A 101 -9.98 -7.76 2.46
CA SER A 101 -9.76 -9.11 1.93
C SER A 101 -8.68 -9.00 0.87
N TYR A 102 -7.51 -9.58 1.14
CA TYR A 102 -6.31 -9.42 0.30
C TYR A 102 -5.87 -10.74 -0.30
N ALA A 103 -5.65 -10.76 -1.62
CA ALA A 103 -5.03 -11.87 -2.33
C ALA A 103 -3.51 -11.73 -2.32
N ASP A 104 -2.82 -12.71 -1.75
CA ASP A 104 -1.37 -12.75 -1.83
C ASP A 104 -0.86 -13.19 -3.22
N ILE A 105 0.45 -13.36 -3.36
CA ILE A 105 1.07 -13.77 -4.64
C ILE A 105 0.73 -15.22 -5.00
N ASP A 106 0.44 -16.05 -4.01
CA ASP A 106 0.11 -17.46 -4.15
C ASP A 106 -1.40 -17.67 -4.38
N GLY A 107 -2.17 -16.57 -4.41
CA GLY A 107 -3.62 -16.56 -4.62
C GLY A 107 -4.44 -16.86 -3.36
N VAL A 108 -3.80 -16.97 -2.19
CA VAL A 108 -4.48 -17.16 -0.91
C VAL A 108 -5.11 -15.83 -0.49
N VAL A 109 -6.42 -15.87 -0.27
CA VAL A 109 -7.19 -14.71 0.21
C VAL A 109 -7.22 -14.72 1.73
N THR A 110 -6.81 -13.61 2.33
CA THR A 110 -6.78 -13.43 3.78
C THR A 110 -7.50 -12.14 4.18
N ASP A 111 -8.30 -12.21 5.25
CA ASP A 111 -8.91 -11.03 5.84
C ASP A 111 -7.94 -10.40 6.85
N ARG A 112 -7.75 -9.08 6.77
CA ARG A 112 -6.78 -8.34 7.58
C ARG A 112 -7.36 -7.02 8.03
N ASP A 113 -7.14 -6.72 9.31
CA ASP A 113 -7.40 -5.39 9.84
C ASP A 113 -6.13 -4.55 9.68
N ILE A 114 -6.30 -3.35 9.14
CA ILE A 114 -5.19 -2.45 8.77
C ILE A 114 -5.47 -1.01 9.20
N PHE A 115 -4.39 -0.28 9.43
CA PHE A 115 -4.38 1.18 9.55
C PHE A 115 -3.52 1.73 8.42
N VAL A 116 -4.05 2.66 7.62
CA VAL A 116 -3.34 3.21 6.46
C VAL A 116 -2.55 4.44 6.91
N SER A 117 -1.21 4.35 6.90
CA SER A 117 -0.33 5.48 7.22
C SER A 117 -0.12 6.39 6.01
N GLY A 118 -0.04 5.81 4.82
CA GLY A 118 0.27 6.53 3.60
C GLY A 118 -0.14 5.78 2.35
N SER A 119 -0.05 6.45 1.22
CA SER A 119 -0.12 5.78 -0.08
C SER A 119 0.81 6.43 -1.08
N SER A 120 1.37 5.62 -1.97
CA SER A 120 2.22 6.06 -3.09
C SER A 120 1.64 5.54 -4.41
N GLY A 121 1.95 6.23 -5.51
CA GLY A 121 1.41 5.89 -6.83
C GLY A 121 0.00 6.45 -7.09
N SER A 122 -0.60 6.04 -8.21
CA SER A 122 -1.91 6.56 -8.67
C SER A 122 -2.78 5.45 -9.24
N GLY A 123 -4.10 5.56 -9.01
CA GLY A 123 -5.13 4.67 -9.52
C GLY A 123 -4.95 3.20 -9.13
N ARG A 124 -4.82 2.31 -10.12
CA ARG A 124 -4.70 0.86 -9.89
C ARG A 124 -3.33 0.43 -9.37
N SER A 125 -2.30 1.23 -9.60
CA SER A 125 -0.93 0.97 -9.14
C SER A 125 -0.65 1.59 -7.77
N THR A 126 -1.69 2.10 -7.08
CA THR A 126 -1.55 2.65 -5.73
C THR A 126 -1.08 1.58 -4.76
N LEU A 127 -0.03 1.90 -4.02
CA LEU A 127 0.53 1.10 -2.95
C LEU A 127 0.19 1.78 -1.62
N PHE A 128 -0.50 1.07 -0.73
CA PHE A 128 -0.82 1.56 0.61
C PHE A 128 0.25 1.12 1.58
N HIS A 129 0.84 2.07 2.31
CA HIS A 129 1.69 1.80 3.46
C HIS A 129 0.78 1.70 4.68
N CYS A 130 0.82 0.56 5.37
CA CYS A 130 -0.14 0.23 6.41
C CYS A 130 0.49 -0.49 7.59
N TRP A 131 -0.06 -0.27 8.78
CA TRP A 131 0.13 -1.18 9.90
C TRP A 131 -0.83 -2.37 9.76
N CYS A 132 -0.29 -3.59 9.73
CA CYS A 132 -1.06 -4.83 9.62
C CYS A 132 -1.23 -5.46 11.01
N PHE A 133 -2.44 -5.45 11.57
CA PHE A 133 -2.69 -5.95 12.92
C PHE A 133 -2.56 -7.47 13.03
N LEU A 134 -2.83 -8.20 11.94
CA LEU A 134 -2.67 -9.66 11.91
C LEU A 134 -1.21 -10.10 12.08
N ARG A 135 -0.27 -9.32 11.54
CA ARG A 135 1.17 -9.62 11.60
C ARG A 135 1.92 -8.74 12.62
N ASN A 136 1.24 -7.73 13.16
CA ASN A 136 1.79 -6.74 14.07
C ASN A 136 3.04 -6.03 13.53
N GLU A 137 3.03 -5.69 12.24
CA GLU A 137 4.14 -5.07 11.53
C GLU A 137 3.66 -4.14 10.41
N GLU A 138 4.53 -3.24 9.96
CA GLU A 138 4.27 -2.38 8.81
C GLU A 138 4.42 -3.16 7.50
N ARG A 139 3.43 -3.04 6.62
CA ARG A 139 3.41 -3.70 5.32
C ARG A 139 2.82 -2.78 4.26
N SER A 140 3.25 -3.05 3.03
CA SER A 140 2.69 -2.40 1.86
C SER A 140 1.70 -3.33 1.13
N PHE A 141 0.51 -2.81 0.83
CA PHE A 141 -0.54 -3.54 0.12
C PHE A 141 -0.83 -2.85 -1.20
N ARG A 142 -0.86 -3.61 -2.31
CA ARG A 142 -1.20 -3.06 -3.62
C ARG A 142 -2.72 -3.00 -3.80
N ASN A 143 -3.24 -1.89 -4.35
CA ASN A 143 -4.68 -1.70 -4.57
C ASN A 143 -5.28 -2.78 -5.46
N ASP A 144 -4.55 -3.21 -6.50
CA ASP A 144 -4.97 -4.26 -7.45
C ASP A 144 -5.20 -5.65 -6.81
N ARG A 145 -4.64 -5.90 -5.61
CA ARG A 145 -4.78 -7.17 -4.88
C ARG A 145 -5.78 -7.11 -3.72
N ILE A 146 -6.36 -5.94 -3.46
CA ILE A 146 -7.43 -5.78 -2.48
C ILE A 146 -8.75 -6.15 -3.17
N ILE A 147 -9.37 -7.25 -2.75
CA ILE A 147 -10.63 -7.75 -3.33
C ILE A 147 -11.81 -6.93 -2.82
N SER A 148 -11.82 -6.65 -1.52
CA SER A 148 -12.83 -5.84 -0.87
C SER A 148 -12.26 -5.16 0.36
N ALA A 149 -12.76 -3.98 0.67
CA ALA A 149 -12.45 -3.26 1.90
C ALA A 149 -13.74 -2.90 2.63
N THR A 150 -13.68 -2.80 3.95
CA THR A 150 -14.78 -2.34 4.80
C THR A 150 -14.21 -1.34 5.80
N ASN A 151 -14.85 -0.19 5.94
CA ASN A 151 -14.50 0.77 6.97
C ASN A 151 -15.04 0.27 8.33
N LEU A 152 -14.17 0.08 9.31
CA LEU A 152 -14.53 -0.46 10.62
C LEU A 152 -15.30 0.54 11.49
N LYS A 153 -15.12 1.85 11.26
CA LYS A 153 -15.86 2.89 11.97
C LYS A 153 -17.31 3.00 11.48
N THR A 154 -17.54 2.87 10.18
CA THR A 154 -18.87 3.08 9.57
C THR A 154 -19.58 1.79 9.15
N GLY A 155 -18.87 0.66 9.12
CA GLY A 155 -19.37 -0.61 8.59
C GLY A 155 -19.60 -0.63 7.07
N ARG A 156 -19.26 0.45 6.35
CA ARG A 156 -19.53 0.57 4.91
C ARG A 156 -18.53 -0.25 4.10
N SER A 157 -19.05 -1.04 3.15
CA SER A 157 -18.22 -1.71 2.14
C SER A 157 -17.67 -0.70 1.14
N ILE A 158 -16.37 -0.76 0.89
CA ILE A 158 -15.62 0.08 -0.03
C ILE A 158 -15.18 -0.77 -1.22
N LYS A 159 -15.63 -0.38 -2.42
CA LYS A 159 -15.29 -1.07 -3.67
C LYS A 159 -13.87 -0.77 -4.13
N ASP A 160 -13.43 0.49 -4.02
CA ASP A 160 -12.10 0.93 -4.39
C ASP A 160 -11.53 1.77 -3.24
N LEU A 161 -10.53 1.22 -2.56
CA LEU A 161 -9.92 1.87 -1.41
C LEU A 161 -9.12 3.11 -1.84
N ALA A 162 -8.54 3.12 -3.04
CA ALA A 162 -7.76 4.26 -3.53
C ALA A 162 -8.67 5.45 -3.82
N ALA A 163 -9.79 5.22 -4.52
CA ALA A 163 -10.79 6.26 -4.77
C ALA A 163 -11.35 6.81 -3.44
N TYR A 164 -11.71 5.91 -2.51
CA TYR A 164 -12.20 6.31 -1.20
C TYR A 164 -11.19 7.18 -0.41
N MET A 165 -9.90 6.81 -0.43
CA MET A 165 -8.86 7.57 0.25
C MET A 165 -8.53 8.89 -0.45
N ALA A 166 -8.66 8.95 -1.78
CA ALA A 166 -8.51 10.19 -2.55
C ALA A 166 -9.61 11.19 -2.18
N ASP A 167 -10.87 10.74 -2.08
CA ASP A 167 -12.00 11.58 -1.67
C ASP A 167 -11.78 12.12 -0.24
N TYR A 168 -11.34 11.26 0.69
CA TYR A 168 -11.08 11.68 2.07
C TYR A 168 -9.91 12.67 2.21
N ARG A 169 -8.86 12.52 1.39
CA ARG A 169 -7.73 13.47 1.39
C ARG A 169 -8.06 14.78 0.69
N GLY A 170 -8.88 14.74 -0.35
CA GLY A 170 -9.34 15.93 -1.09
C GLY A 170 -10.23 16.86 -0.26
N LEU A 171 -10.87 16.34 0.80
CA LEU A 171 -11.68 17.13 1.73
C LEU A 171 -10.86 17.93 2.76
N ASN A 172 -9.53 17.76 2.82
CA ASN A 172 -8.64 18.50 3.74
C ASN A 172 -7.84 19.62 3.05
N ILE A 173 -8.30 20.12 1.90
CA ILE A 173 -7.71 21.29 1.24
C ILE A 173 -8.70 22.46 1.33
N HIS A 174 -8.77 23.11 2.49
CA HIS A 174 -9.35 24.44 2.66
C HIS A 174 -8.52 25.24 3.65
#